data_AF-A0A955LLF9-F1
#
_entry.id   AF-A0A955LLF9-F1
#
_cell.length_a   1.000
_cell.length_b   1.000
_cell.length_c   1.000
_cell.angle_alpha   90.00
_cell.angle_beta   90.00
_cell.angle_gamma   90.00
#
_symmetry.space_group_name_H-M   'P 1'
#
loop_
_entity.id
_entity.type
_entity.pdbx_description
1 polymer ?
#
loop_
_entity_poly.entity_id
_entity_poly.type
_entity_poly.pdbx_seq_one_letter_code
_entity_poly.pdbx_strand_id
1 'polypeptide(L)'
;MKETISYDDFSKLDIRIGTILSAERVEGSSKLLRLMIDTGDEQGRQLVAGIGEVIEDVESLVGQQIPVLVNLKPKKLMGVESQGMILAADDEGKPVLLHPESDVSNGSTVR
;
A
#
# COMPACT_ATOMS: atom_id res chain seq x y z
N MET A 1 -7.81 -21.43 5.98
CA MET A 1 -8.70 -20.28 6.24
C MET A 1 -8.53 -19.85 7.70
N LYS A 2 -8.57 -18.55 7.99
CA LYS A 2 -8.51 -18.02 9.35
C LYS A 2 -9.88 -18.13 10.04
N GLU A 3 -9.93 -17.94 11.35
CA GLU A 3 -11.19 -17.88 12.11
C GLU A 3 -12.04 -16.67 11.70
N THR A 4 -13.35 -16.77 11.89
CA THR A 4 -14.29 -15.67 11.65
C THR A 4 -14.08 -14.54 12.66
N ILE A 5 -14.11 -13.29 12.19
CA ILE A 5 -14.01 -12.09 13.03
C ILE A 5 -15.32 -11.31 13.04
N SER A 6 -15.47 -10.40 14.01
CA SER A 6 -16.61 -9.49 14.06
C SER A 6 -16.46 -8.34 13.04
N TYR A 7 -17.58 -7.69 12.70
CA TYR A 7 -17.52 -6.43 11.94
C TYR A 7 -16.74 -5.35 12.69
N ASP A 8 -16.85 -5.30 14.02
CA ASP A 8 -16.13 -4.33 14.86
C ASP A 8 -14.61 -4.46 14.69
N ASP A 9 -14.10 -5.69 14.48
CA ASP A 9 -12.69 -5.90 14.21
C ASP A 9 -12.26 -5.35 12.84
N PHE A 10 -13.11 -5.50 11.82
CA PHE A 10 -12.88 -4.88 10.51
C PHE A 10 -12.95 -3.35 10.60
N SER A 11 -13.93 -2.80 11.34
CA SER A 11 -14.13 -1.35 11.48
C SER A 11 -12.95 -0.63 12.15
N LYS A 12 -12.12 -1.36 12.91
CA LYS A 12 -10.86 -0.84 13.49
C LYS A 12 -9.78 -0.62 12.44
N LEU A 13 -9.87 -1.22 11.26
CA LEU A 13 -8.90 -1.07 10.19
C LEU A 13 -9.23 0.20 9.40
N ASP A 14 -8.29 1.14 9.36
CA ASP A 14 -8.43 2.35 8.56
C ASP A 14 -7.82 2.10 7.17
N ILE A 15 -8.63 1.59 6.25
CA ILE A 15 -8.21 1.29 4.88
C ILE A 15 -8.72 2.40 3.95
N ARG A 16 -7.80 2.98 3.19
CA ARG A 16 -8.03 4.11 2.29
C ARG A 16 -7.60 3.78 0.87
N ILE A 17 -8.29 4.31 -0.12
CA ILE A 17 -7.76 4.37 -1.48
C ILE A 17 -6.86 5.59 -1.61
N GLY A 18 -5.65 5.39 -2.14
CA GLY A 18 -4.71 6.47 -2.40
C GLY A 18 -3.97 6.33 -3.71
N THR A 19 -3.52 7.47 -4.25
CA THR A 19 -2.76 7.54 -5.51
C THR A 19 -1.27 7.54 -5.24
N ILE A 20 -0.52 6.69 -5.96
CA ILE A 20 0.94 6.66 -5.88
C ILE A 20 1.51 7.93 -6.55
N LEU A 21 2.21 8.74 -5.76
CA LEU A 21 2.86 9.98 -6.20
C LEU A 21 4.28 9.72 -6.70
N SER A 22 5.01 8.82 -6.03
CA SER A 22 6.35 8.40 -6.45
C SER A 22 6.63 6.98 -5.99
N ALA A 23 7.51 6.32 -6.73
CA ALA A 23 7.96 4.96 -6.44
C ALA A 23 9.46 4.83 -6.73
N GLU A 24 10.21 4.28 -5.79
CA GLU A 24 11.66 4.11 -5.88
C GLU A 24 12.09 2.76 -5.29
N ARG A 25 13.15 2.16 -5.81
CA ARG A 25 13.74 0.95 -5.19
C ARG A 25 14.48 1.33 -3.91
N VAL A 26 14.30 0.55 -2.85
CA VAL A 26 15.05 0.75 -1.61
C VAL A 26 16.49 0.26 -1.83
N GLU A 27 17.47 1.10 -1.46
CA GLU A 27 18.88 0.77 -1.58
C GLU A 27 19.20 -0.55 -0.84
N GLY A 28 19.93 -1.45 -1.50
CA GLY A 28 20.28 -2.75 -0.96
C GLY A 28 19.16 -3.81 -0.98
N SER A 29 18.02 -3.55 -1.63
CA SER A 29 16.95 -4.53 -1.80
C SER A 29 16.32 -4.51 -3.20
N SER A 30 16.27 -5.66 -3.87
CA SER A 30 15.49 -5.84 -5.11
C SER A 30 13.99 -5.99 -4.84
N LYS A 31 13.61 -6.36 -3.61
CA LYS A 31 12.24 -6.73 -3.21
C LYS A 31 11.41 -5.55 -2.72
N LEU A 32 12.06 -4.51 -2.22
CA LEU A 32 11.39 -3.41 -1.53
C LEU A 32 11.32 -2.16 -2.41
N LEU A 33 10.12 -1.62 -2.54
CA LEU A 33 9.89 -0.29 -3.10
C LEU A 33 9.50 0.68 -2.00
N ARG A 34 10.06 1.88 -2.03
CA ARG A 34 9.59 3.04 -1.27
C ARG A 34 8.56 3.77 -2.12
N LEU A 35 7.36 3.93 -1.59
CA LEU A 35 6.25 4.60 -2.25
C LEU A 35 5.85 5.84 -1.44
N MET A 36 5.56 6.93 -2.14
CA MET A 36 4.81 8.05 -1.58
C MET A 36 3.39 7.99 -2.11
N ILE A 37 2.40 7.96 -1.22
CA ILE A 37 1.00 7.78 -1.60
C ILE A 37 0.15 8.91 -1.03
N ASP A 38 -0.63 9.58 -1.88
CA ASP A 38 -1.66 10.50 -1.45
C ASP A 38 -2.88 9.71 -0.97
N THR A 39 -3.13 9.76 0.35
CA THR A 39 -4.27 9.09 1.00
C THR A 39 -5.32 10.09 1.48
N GLY A 40 -5.34 11.30 0.90
CA GLY A 40 -6.16 12.44 1.34
C GLY A 40 -5.49 13.30 2.41
N ASP A 41 -4.31 12.89 2.88
CA ASP A 41 -3.45 13.66 3.79
C ASP A 41 -2.55 14.62 2.96
N GLU A 42 -2.49 15.91 3.30
CA GLU A 42 -1.76 16.93 2.52
C GLU A 42 -0.26 16.62 2.29
N GLN A 43 0.36 15.82 3.15
CA GLN A 43 1.80 15.51 3.08
C GLN A 43 2.10 14.23 2.29
N GLY A 44 1.08 13.44 1.93
CA GLY A 44 1.26 12.07 1.47
C GLY A 44 1.87 11.16 2.55
N ARG A 45 1.87 9.86 2.29
CA ARG A 45 2.33 8.84 3.25
C ARG A 45 3.46 8.02 2.65
N GLN A 46 4.53 7.82 3.41
CA GLN A 46 5.65 6.97 3.02
C GLN A 46 5.37 5.51 3.39
N LEU A 47 5.43 4.63 2.40
CA LEU A 47 5.28 3.19 2.59
C LEU A 47 6.47 2.45 2.00
N VAL A 48 6.76 1.29 2.58
CA VAL A 48 7.73 0.33 2.02
C VAL A 48 7.00 -0.95 1.69
N ALA A 49 6.95 -1.31 0.41
CA ALA A 49 6.19 -2.42 -0.11
C ALA A 49 7.10 -3.52 -0.68
N GLY A 50 6.78 -4.78 -0.38
CA GLY A 50 7.50 -5.97 -0.85
C GLY A 50 7.13 -6.41 -2.26
N ILE A 51 6.94 -5.48 -3.19
CA ILE A 51 6.47 -5.76 -4.57
C ILE A 51 7.56 -5.57 -5.63
N GLY A 52 8.80 -5.27 -5.23
CA GLY A 52 9.85 -4.87 -6.16
C GLY A 52 10.28 -5.94 -7.17
N GLU A 53 10.04 -7.23 -6.88
CA GLU A 53 10.35 -8.34 -7.80
C GLU A 53 9.29 -8.56 -8.88
N VAL A 54 8.04 -8.16 -8.64
CA VAL A 54 6.95 -8.30 -9.62
C VAL A 54 6.80 -7.05 -10.50
N ILE A 55 7.34 -5.92 -10.06
CA ILE A 55 7.28 -4.65 -10.79
C ILE A 55 8.60 -4.46 -11.57
N GLU A 56 8.51 -4.62 -12.89
CA GLU A 56 9.61 -4.34 -13.82
C GLU A 56 9.81 -2.82 -13.99
N ASP A 57 8.74 -2.11 -14.36
CA ASP A 57 8.72 -0.65 -14.51
C ASP A 57 8.11 0.01 -13.27
N VAL A 58 8.98 0.57 -12.42
CA VAL A 58 8.58 1.25 -11.18
C VAL A 58 7.84 2.57 -11.47
N GLU A 59 8.17 3.26 -12.57
CA GLU A 59 7.52 4.53 -12.92
C GLU A 59 6.07 4.31 -13.35
N SER A 60 5.76 3.14 -13.92
CA SER A 60 4.39 2.76 -14.28
C SER A 60 3.40 2.75 -13.10
N LEU A 61 3.90 2.66 -11.86
CA LEU A 61 3.07 2.70 -10.65
C LEU A 61 2.52 4.10 -10.37
N VAL A 62 3.21 5.16 -10.81
CA VAL A 62 2.83 6.53 -10.51
C VAL A 62 1.47 6.84 -11.16
N GLY A 63 0.57 7.43 -10.39
CA GLY A 63 -0.80 7.73 -10.80
C GLY A 63 -1.80 6.60 -10.56
N GLN A 64 -1.36 5.38 -10.24
CA GLN A 64 -2.27 4.28 -9.92
C GLN A 64 -2.92 4.46 -8.55
N GLN A 65 -4.20 4.10 -8.44
CA GLN A 65 -4.92 4.07 -7.17
C GLN A 65 -4.88 2.67 -6.55
N ILE A 66 -4.53 2.60 -5.26
CA ILE A 66 -4.42 1.34 -4.51
C ILE A 66 -5.00 1.46 -3.10
N PRO A 67 -5.48 0.36 -2.50
CA PRO A 67 -5.87 0.32 -1.10
C PRO A 67 -4.66 0.28 -0.16
N VAL A 68 -4.72 1.07 0.91
CA VAL A 68 -3.68 1.25 1.91
C VAL A 68 -4.27 1.21 3.31
N LEU A 69 -3.71 0.37 4.18
CA LEU A 69 -3.99 0.39 5.62
C LEU A 69 -3.14 1.49 6.27
N VAL A 70 -3.78 2.55 6.76
CA VAL A 70 -3.10 3.78 7.23
C VAL A 70 -2.91 3.85 8.74
N ASN A 71 -3.63 3.04 9.53
CA ASN A 71 -3.55 3.05 11.00
C ASN A 71 -2.72 1.90 11.59
N LEU A 72 -1.82 1.30 10.80
CA LEU A 72 -0.85 0.34 11.30
C LEU A 72 0.30 1.07 12.01
N LYS A 73 0.83 0.49 13.10
CA LYS A 73 2.02 1.05 13.76
C LYS A 73 3.19 1.14 12.77
N PRO A 74 3.89 2.29 12.69
CA PRO A 74 5.04 2.42 11.80
C PRO A 74 6.12 1.38 12.09
N LYS A 75 6.78 0.90 11.03
CA LYS A 75 7.87 -0.08 11.12
C LYS A 75 9.00 0.30 10.18
N LYS A 76 10.25 0.16 10.63
CA LYS A 76 11.42 0.33 9.77
C LYS A 76 11.76 -0.96 9.02
N LEU A 77 11.99 -0.86 7.71
CA LEU A 77 12.48 -1.92 6.83
C LEU A 77 13.71 -1.40 6.10
N MET A 78 14.86 -2.06 6.29
CA MET A 78 16.14 -1.62 5.72
C MET A 78 16.46 -0.12 5.99
N GLY A 79 16.16 0.34 7.20
CA GLY A 79 16.37 1.74 7.60
C GLY A 79 15.29 2.74 7.15
N VAL A 80 14.40 2.35 6.22
CA VAL A 80 13.29 3.20 5.74
C VAL A 80 12.05 2.94 6.58
N GLU A 81 11.41 4.00 7.07
CA GLU A 81 10.16 3.90 7.82
C GLU A 81 8.96 3.68 6.88
N SER A 82 8.15 2.66 7.15
CA SER A 82 6.86 2.43 6.53
C SER A 82 5.74 2.81 7.49
N GLN A 83 4.88 3.73 7.07
CA GLN A 83 3.78 4.29 7.88
C GLN A 83 2.41 3.68 7.51
N GLY A 84 2.44 2.47 6.95
CA GLY A 84 1.25 1.75 6.53
C GLY A 84 1.62 0.48 5.77
N MET A 85 0.61 -0.09 5.12
CA MET A 85 0.74 -1.29 4.31
C MET A 85 -0.18 -1.18 3.09
N ILE A 86 0.35 -1.39 1.89
CA ILE A 86 -0.47 -1.58 0.70
C ILE A 86 -1.15 -2.94 0.78
N LEU A 87 -2.40 -3.04 0.33
CA LEU A 87 -3.09 -4.33 0.25
C LEU A 87 -2.96 -4.89 -1.17
N ALA A 88 -2.48 -6.13 -1.24
CA ALA A 88 -2.29 -6.88 -2.47
C ALA A 88 -2.90 -8.28 -2.29
N ALA A 89 -3.37 -8.88 -3.37
CA ALA A 89 -3.67 -10.31 -3.37
C ALA A 89 -2.35 -11.09 -3.38
N ASP A 90 -2.31 -12.22 -2.68
CA ASP A 90 -1.19 -13.17 -2.72
C ASP A 90 -1.59 -14.32 -3.65
N ASP A 91 -0.89 -14.43 -4.78
CA ASP A 91 -1.05 -15.49 -5.77
C ASP A 91 0.22 -16.34 -5.80
N GLU A 92 0.17 -17.51 -5.15
CA GLU A 92 1.31 -18.43 -5.01
C GLU A 92 2.60 -17.75 -4.48
N GLY A 93 2.46 -16.83 -3.52
CA GLY A 93 3.57 -16.05 -2.95
C GLY A 93 3.98 -14.82 -3.76
N LYS A 94 3.26 -14.50 -4.84
CA LYS A 94 3.47 -13.28 -5.63
C LYS A 94 2.40 -12.24 -5.30
N PRO A 95 2.79 -11.01 -4.95
CA PRO A 95 1.83 -9.95 -4.71
C PRO A 95 1.22 -9.44 -6.04
N VAL A 96 -0.11 -9.37 -6.10
CA VAL A 96 -0.88 -8.78 -7.19
C VAL A 96 -1.58 -7.53 -6.68
N LEU A 97 -1.35 -6.39 -7.33
CA LEU A 97 -1.92 -5.10 -6.91
C LEU A 97 -3.44 -5.09 -7.06
N LEU A 98 -4.09 -4.42 -6.10
CA LEU A 98 -5.53 -4.18 -6.10
C LEU A 98 -5.80 -2.75 -6.54
N HIS A 99 -6.88 -2.56 -7.29
CA HIS A 99 -7.33 -1.27 -7.78
C HIS A 99 -8.83 -1.12 -7.59
N PRO A 100 -9.33 0.10 -7.31
CA PRO A 100 -10.76 0.35 -7.42
C PRO A 100 -11.21 0.19 -8.89
N GLU A 101 -12.46 -0.21 -9.10
CA GLU A 101 -13.03 -0.38 -10.44
C GLU A 101 -13.10 0.94 -11.24
N SER A 102 -13.20 2.06 -10.52
CA SER A 102 -13.22 3.41 -11.08
C SER A 102 -12.43 4.37 -10.18
N ASP A 103 -12.01 5.50 -10.76
CA ASP A 103 -11.30 6.53 -10.00
C ASP A 103 -12.19 7.08 -8.87
N VAL A 104 -11.62 7.16 -7.67
CA VAL A 104 -12.26 7.71 -6.47
C VAL A 104 -11.41 8.82 -5.88
N SER A 105 -11.98 9.63 -5.00
CA SER A 105 -11.19 10.64 -4.28
C SER A 105 -10.13 9.98 -3.40
N ASN A 106 -8.93 10.56 -3.36
CA ASN A 106 -7.89 10.13 -2.44
C ASN A 106 -8.40 10.22 -0.99
N GLY A 107 -8.14 9.18 -0.21
CA GLY A 107 -8.65 9.04 1.16
C GLY A 107 -10.06 8.46 1.28
N SER A 108 -10.66 8.01 0.17
CA SER A 108 -11.92 7.24 0.22
C SER A 108 -11.75 5.99 1.08
N THR A 109 -12.65 5.81 2.05
CA THR A 109 -12.63 4.65 2.97
C THR A 109 -13.15 3.39 2.29
N VAL A 110 -12.44 2.27 2.51
CA VAL A 110 -12.90 0.94 2.11
C VAL A 110 -13.82 0.38 3.20
N ARG A 111 -14.97 -0.17 2.81
CA ARG A 111 -16.03 -0.64 3.71
C ARG A 111 -16.74 -1.87 3.18
#